data_AF-A0A958F380-F1
#
_entry.id   AF-A0A958F380-F1
#
_cell.length_a   1.000
_cell.length_b   1.000
_cell.length_c   1.000
_cell.angle_alpha   90.00
_cell.angle_beta   90.00
_cell.angle_gamma   90.00
#
_symmetry.space_group_name_H-M   'P 1'
#
loop_
_entity.id
_entity.type
_entity.pdbx_description
1 polymer ?
#
loop_
_entity_poly.entity_id
_entity_poly.type
_entity_poly.pdbx_seq_one_letter_code
_entity_poly.pdbx_strand_id
1 'polypeptide(L)' 'MKNVNACCLYCQRTSDEVPLISLQFKNHDLKICPQHLPILIHDPARLIGKLPGAEGLEPADHHD' A
#
# COMPACT_ATOMS: atom_id res chain seq x y z
N MET A 1 6.38 12.74 16.54
CA MET A 1 5.37 12.46 15.50
C MET A 1 5.95 11.35 14.62
N LYS A 2 5.34 10.16 14.56
CA LYS A 2 5.81 9.10 13.66
C LYS A 2 5.26 9.45 12.27
N ASN A 3 6.13 9.77 11.32
CA ASN A 3 5.73 10.01 9.93
C ASN A 3 5.23 8.69 9.33
N VAL A 4 3.91 8.44 9.40
CA VAL A 4 3.22 7.33 8.72
C VAL A 4 3.50 7.35 7.20
N ASN A 5 3.88 8.51 6.65
CA ASN A 5 4.17 8.70 5.22
C ASN A 5 5.59 8.29 4.79
N ALA A 6 6.45 7.81 5.71
CA ALA A 6 7.84 7.42 5.40
C ALA A 6 8.07 5.89 5.36
N CYS A 7 7.03 5.08 5.58
CA CYS A 7 7.15 3.63 5.64
C CYS A 7 6.09 2.92 4.80
N CYS A 8 6.35 1.64 4.48
CA CYS A 8 5.39 0.81 3.76
C CYS A 8 4.05 0.72 4.53
N LEU A 9 2.95 1.05 3.87
CA LEU A 9 1.60 1.04 4.46
C LEU A 9 1.21 -0.33 5.04
N TYR A 10 1.79 -1.42 4.54
CA TYR A 10 1.47 -2.76 4.98
C TYR A 10 2.33 -3.24 6.16
N CYS A 11 3.66 -3.20 6.00
CA CYS A 11 4.62 -3.78 6.93
C CYS A 11 5.40 -2.77 7.78
N GLN A 12 5.18 -1.46 7.58
CA GLN A 12 5.79 -0.36 8.33
C GLN A 12 7.33 -0.26 8.26
N ARG A 13 8.00 -1.04 7.39
CA ARG A 13 9.42 -0.86 7.11
C ARG A 13 9.70 0.44 6.38
N THR A 14 10.82 1.07 6.71
CA THR A 14 11.28 2.34 6.14
C THR A 14 12.13 2.14 4.89
N SER A 15 12.50 3.23 4.21
CA SER A 15 13.40 3.22 3.05
C SER A 15 14.81 2.69 3.34
N ASP A 16 15.21 2.68 4.63
CA ASP A 16 16.52 2.19 5.06
C ASP A 16 16.55 0.65 5.08
N GLU A 17 15.38 0.00 5.13
CA GLU A 17 15.24 -1.45 5.22
C GLU A 17 14.80 -2.08 3.90
N VAL A 18 13.92 -1.40 3.14
CA VAL A 18 13.38 -1.88 1.86
C VAL A 18 13.11 -0.72 0.90
N PRO A 19 13.19 -0.92 -0.42
CA PRO A 19 12.75 0.10 -1.38
C PRO A 19 11.26 0.39 -1.20
N LEU A 20 10.90 1.66 -1.33
CA LEU A 20 9.52 2.15 -1.22
C LEU A 20 9.09 2.80 -2.54
N ILE A 21 7.90 2.43 -3.02
CA ILE A 21 7.22 3.02 -4.17
C ILE A 21 6.19 4.03 -3.64
N SER A 22 6.14 5.21 -4.25
CA SER A 22 5.14 6.24 -3.91
C SER A 22 3.86 6.04 -4.72
N LEU A 23 2.71 6.20 -4.07
CA LEU A 23 1.40 6.17 -4.70
C LEU A 23 0.49 7.23 -4.08
N GLN A 24 -0.47 7.72 -4.86
CA GLN A 24 -1.46 8.69 -4.41
C GLN A 24 -2.84 8.04 -4.38
N PHE A 25 -3.57 8.23 -3.29
CA PHE A 25 -4.94 7.77 -3.14
C PHE A 25 -5.73 8.74 -2.28
N LYS A 26 -6.86 9.24 -2.79
CA LYS A 26 -7.73 10.19 -2.07
C LYS A 26 -6.97 11.39 -1.45
N ASN A 27 -6.06 11.99 -2.21
CA ASN A 27 -5.18 13.09 -1.77
C ASN A 27 -4.18 12.74 -0.65
N HIS A 28 -3.93 11.45 -0.40
CA HIS A 28 -2.87 10.98 0.48
C HIS A 28 -1.69 10.46 -0.34
N ASP A 29 -0.48 10.95 -0.02
CA ASP A 29 0.76 10.32 -0.44
C ASP A 29 1.07 9.11 0.46
N LEU A 30 1.11 7.94 -0.17
CA LEU A 30 1.33 6.66 0.46
C LEU A 30 2.62 6.02 -0.06
N LYS A 31 3.15 5.07 0.70
CA LYS A 31 4.32 4.28 0.33
C LYS A 31 4.00 2.80 0.46
N ILE A 32 4.46 1.98 -0.48
CA ILE A 32 4.38 0.52 -0.40
C ILE A 32 5.70 -0.09 -0.87
N CYS A 33 6.17 -1.16 -0.25
CA CYS A 33 7.37 -1.84 -0.72
C CYS A 33 7.01 -2.88 -1.81
N PRO A 34 7.95 -3.23 -2.73
CA PRO A 34 7.71 -4.21 -3.78
C PRO A 34 7.20 -5.58 -3.29
N GLN A 35 7.59 -5.99 -2.07
CA GLN A 35 7.12 -7.26 -1.49
C GLN A 35 5.62 -7.26 -1.18
N HIS A 36 5.03 -6.10 -0.92
CA HIS A 36 3.61 -5.96 -0.58
C HIS A 36 2.79 -5.29 -1.67
N LEU A 37 3.42 -4.78 -2.74
CA LEU A 37 2.71 -4.31 -3.93
C LEU A 37 1.77 -5.38 -4.52
N PRO A 38 2.12 -6.69 -4.57
CA PRO A 38 1.20 -7.72 -5.02
C PRO A 38 -0.08 -7.83 -4.19
N ILE A 39 -0.06 -7.47 -2.90
CA ILE A 39 -1.29 -7.41 -2.08
C ILE A 39 -2.23 -6.34 -2.62
N LEU A 40 -1.70 -5.15 -2.93
CA LEU A 40 -2.51 -4.07 -3.50
C LEU A 40 -3.14 -4.46 -4.84
N ILE A 41 -2.45 -5.29 -5.65
CA ILE A 41 -2.90 -5.68 -6.99
C ILE A 41 -3.85 -6.89 -6.95
N HIS A 42 -3.54 -7.92 -6.16
CA HIS A 42 -4.25 -9.20 -6.20
C HIS A 42 -5.25 -9.42 -5.05
N ASP A 43 -5.06 -8.75 -3.90
CA ASP A 43 -5.92 -8.94 -2.72
C ASP A 43 -5.96 -7.66 -1.85
N PRO A 44 -6.55 -6.56 -2.37
CA PRO A 44 -6.56 -5.28 -1.67
C PRO A 44 -7.42 -5.29 -0.40
N ALA A 45 -8.30 -6.27 -0.22
CA ALA A 45 -9.11 -6.44 0.99
C ALA A 45 -8.23 -6.60 2.25
N ARG A 46 -7.00 -7.12 2.11
CA ARG A 46 -6.02 -7.19 3.21
C ARG A 46 -5.52 -5.83 3.70
N LEU A 47 -5.87 -4.75 3.01
CA LEU A 47 -5.55 -3.37 3.39
C LEU A 47 -6.64 -2.71 4.24
N ILE A 48 -7.79 -3.37 4.44
CA ILE A 48 -8.86 -2.88 5.32
C ILE A 48 -8.30 -2.69 6.74
N GLY A 49 -8.56 -1.52 7.33
CA GLY A 49 -8.00 -1.11 8.62
C GLY A 49 -6.54 -0.63 8.58
N LYS A 50 -5.85 -0.70 7.43
CA LYS A 50 -4.51 -0.13 7.20
C LYS A 50 -4.56 1.10 6.28
N LEU A 51 -5.45 1.08 5.30
CA LEU A 51 -5.67 2.15 4.33
C LEU A 51 -7.15 2.58 4.36
N PRO A 52 -7.45 3.83 4.76
CA PRO A 52 -8.82 4.33 4.73
C PRO A 52 -9.41 4.26 3.31
N GLY A 53 -10.54 3.56 3.15
CA GLY A 53 -11.19 3.37 1.86
C GLY A 53 -10.71 2.17 1.05
N ALA A 54 -9.93 1.27 1.65
CA ALA A 54 -9.54 -0.01 1.04
C ALA A 54 -10.74 -0.93 0.78
N GLU A 55 -11.87 -0.73 1.47
CA GLU A 55 -13.12 -1.48 1.29
C GLU A 55 -13.71 -1.33 -0.11
N GLY A 56 -13.34 -0.26 -0.84
CA GLY A 56 -13.78 -0.01 -2.22
C GLY A 56 -12.74 -0.32 -3.28
N LEU A 57 -11.62 -0.97 -2.93
CA LEU A 57 -10.61 -1.40 -3.89
C LEU A 57 -10.91 -2.82 -4.36
N GLU A 58 -10.73 -3.05 -5.66
CA GLU A 58 -10.93 -4.35 -6.29
C GLU A 58 -9.57 -4.90 -6.78
N PRO A 59 -9.37 -6.23 -6.77
CA PRO A 59 -8.23 -6.84 -7.44
C PRO A 59 -8.16 -6.38 -8.90
N ALA A 60 -6.95 -6.19 -9.42
CA ALA A 60 -6.76 -5.99 -10.84
C ALA A 60 -7.22 -7.24 -11.60
N ASP A 61 -7.99 -7.02 -12.67
CA ASP A 61 -8.48 -8.11 -13.51
C ASP A 61 -7.33 -8.81 -14.23
N HIS A 62 -7.36 -10.15 -14.25
CA HIS A 62 -6.42 -10.95 -15.03
C HIS A 62 -7.11 -11.34 -16.33
N HIS A 63 -6.96 -10.51 -17.36
CA HIS A 63 -7.28 -10.93 -18.72
C HIS A 63 -6.12 -11.80 -19.24
N ASP A 64 -6.30 -13.11 -19.24
CA ASP A 64 -5.46 -14.09 -19.97
C ASP A 64 -5.63 -13.98 -21.50
#